data_AF-A0A8B7ZYZ3-F1
#
_entry.id   AF-A0A8B7ZYZ3-F1
#
_cell.length_a   1.000
_cell.length_b   1.000
_cell.length_c   1.000
_cell.angle_alpha   90.00
_cell.angle_beta   90.00
_cell.angle_gamma   90.00
#
_symmetry.space_group_name_H-M   'P 1'
#
loop_
_entity.id
_entity.type
_entity.pdbx_description
1 polymer ?
#
loop_
_entity_poly.entity_id
_entity_poly.type
_entity_poly.pdbx_seq_one_letter_code
_entity_poly.pdbx_strand_id
1 'polypeptide(L)'
;MSEHGEVVEEGASDIAEKNGHTQDKEESPPKLPKPKMPKPRVARPKALGRKSSRGDITEGFDFEDQYSQLEKHTEKGIEHLDKYCHFVKERQRIESEYATSLKRLIKNYQPKKKESEDVTFSTVTSFRNILTELQGIANQHDLIAEGLMTRVTKEVQAAIAEFKAERKKLLQDARAKEAAKDRSIKKMDQSRETYRQAYNAFITAKQQFEKVDSDLSQSRAQVSKSKNNMMQKDQHREDCKNEYILQLTQTNKDQHEHYYTELPGVFKKIQEMDERRIMKTSDFYKVYAECHRSVLPIIGKCLDCITQEAESVNPEEDSRKVTIKYKSGLVPPDDFQMLDLDEPAKEEPEKEADAVSGNGVPAGNSSGTVTGRNKKAKKGLRSIWSKNYKAVAEGKSMTPQGTPQGTPQGTPHGTPHSTPIADRAVSTKAASNLSLGEAGYEEQQQAPESNQSSPSREPPQNSDTTDVALSPGESVTSPVSSRQESFYEGVEDDFEDLPQVKAKFPFHSEDENSLSIEVGNVLEVVEEDTGDGWTRVRRGDEEGFVPTSYLDFES
;
A
#
# COMPACT_ATOMS: atom_id res chain seq x y z
N MET A 1 1.76 23.66 85.22
CA MET A 1 2.97 23.96 86.01
C MET A 1 3.96 24.63 85.08
N SER A 2 4.09 25.96 85.07
CA SER A 2 3.48 26.94 85.99
C SER A 2 3.18 28.27 85.28
N GLU A 3 2.44 29.17 85.93
CA GLU A 3 1.89 30.42 85.39
C GLU A 3 2.61 31.69 85.94
N HIS A 4 2.17 32.87 85.45
CA HIS A 4 2.23 34.23 86.04
C HIS A 4 3.35 35.22 85.68
N GLY A 5 3.01 36.53 85.80
CA GLY A 5 3.80 37.74 85.46
C GLY A 5 3.44 38.32 84.07
N GLU A 6 2.59 39.34 83.85
CA GLU A 6 2.20 40.56 84.62
C GLU A 6 3.28 41.67 84.57
N VAL A 7 3.24 42.60 83.60
CA VAL A 7 2.51 43.89 83.49
C VAL A 7 3.21 45.10 84.17
N VAL A 8 3.58 46.08 83.34
CA VAL A 8 3.76 47.54 83.60
C VAL A 8 3.49 48.21 82.21
N GLU A 9 2.70 49.26 81.97
CA GLU A 9 2.66 50.64 82.53
C GLU A 9 4.00 51.40 82.41
N GLU A 10 4.06 52.71 82.12
CA GLU A 10 3.13 53.65 81.45
C GLU A 10 3.99 54.79 80.84
N GLY A 11 3.42 55.72 80.07
CA GLY A 11 4.17 56.90 79.60
C GLY A 11 3.46 57.78 78.57
N ALA A 12 2.91 58.92 79.03
CA ALA A 12 2.22 59.89 78.18
C ALA A 12 2.71 61.34 78.44
N SER A 13 2.90 62.11 77.36
CA SER A 13 3.05 63.58 77.33
C SER A 13 3.34 64.05 75.89
N ASP A 14 2.96 65.24 75.41
CA ASP A 14 1.75 66.01 75.67
C ASP A 14 1.55 67.08 74.57
N ILE A 15 0.29 67.47 74.38
CA ILE A 15 -0.27 68.73 73.81
C ILE A 15 0.63 69.72 73.04
N ALA A 16 0.16 70.12 71.85
CA ALA A 16 0.33 71.48 71.31
C ALA A 16 -0.79 71.87 70.31
N GLU A 17 -1.89 72.47 70.80
CA GLU A 17 -2.91 73.07 69.92
C GLU A 17 -2.48 74.43 69.35
N LYS A 18 -2.96 74.78 68.15
CA LYS A 18 -3.27 76.17 67.80
C LYS A 18 -4.29 76.29 66.66
N ASN A 19 -5.33 77.09 66.91
CA ASN A 19 -6.45 77.28 65.98
C ASN A 19 -6.12 78.23 64.81
N GLY A 20 -6.74 77.97 63.66
CA GLY A 20 -6.80 78.88 62.52
C GLY A 20 -8.06 78.60 61.70
N HIS A 21 -8.92 79.61 61.51
CA HIS A 21 -10.25 79.48 60.92
C HIS A 21 -10.36 80.28 59.62
N THR A 22 -10.66 79.61 58.51
CA THR A 22 -11.06 80.23 57.23
C THR A 22 -11.90 79.25 56.40
N GLN A 23 -12.65 79.81 55.44
CA GLN A 23 -13.81 79.18 54.83
C GLN A 23 -13.56 78.39 53.53
N ASP A 24 -14.46 77.43 53.29
CA ASP A 24 -15.07 77.05 52.01
C ASP A 24 -14.21 77.10 50.73
N LYS A 25 -13.82 75.90 50.26
CA LYS A 25 -13.93 75.58 48.83
C LYS A 25 -14.53 74.19 48.62
N GLU A 26 -15.42 74.12 47.64
CA GLU A 26 -16.12 72.93 47.19
C GLU A 26 -15.17 72.05 46.34
N GLU A 27 -14.84 70.85 46.82
CA GLU A 27 -14.09 69.85 46.05
C GLU A 27 -14.78 68.48 46.16
N SER A 28 -14.86 67.75 45.04
CA SER A 28 -15.67 66.54 44.95
C SER A 28 -15.05 65.36 45.71
N PRO A 29 -15.85 64.52 46.39
CA PRO A 29 -15.34 63.34 47.08
C PRO A 29 -14.63 62.40 46.08
N PRO A 30 -13.47 61.84 46.45
CA PRO A 30 -12.63 61.10 45.51
C PRO A 30 -13.34 59.85 44.98
N LYS A 31 -13.16 59.56 43.70
CA LYS A 31 -13.68 58.35 43.06
C LYS A 31 -13.08 57.12 43.75
N LEU A 32 -13.90 56.44 44.57
CA LEU A 32 -13.54 55.18 45.21
C LEU A 32 -12.90 54.23 44.17
N PRO A 33 -11.70 53.67 44.45
CA PRO A 33 -11.03 52.81 43.51
C PRO A 33 -11.90 51.58 43.24
N LYS A 34 -12.18 51.31 41.96
CA LYS A 34 -12.91 50.09 41.55
C LYS A 34 -12.26 48.90 42.24
N PRO A 35 -12.99 48.05 43.00
CA PRO A 35 -12.41 46.87 43.60
C PRO A 35 -11.93 45.95 42.49
N LYS A 36 -10.61 45.95 42.25
CA LYS A 36 -9.93 44.91 41.47
C LYS A 36 -10.00 43.65 42.31
N MET A 37 -11.15 42.96 42.27
CA MET A 37 -11.22 41.58 42.71
C MET A 37 -10.06 40.84 42.02
N PRO A 38 -9.24 40.08 42.76
CA PRO A 38 -8.18 39.32 42.13
C PRO A 38 -8.82 38.42 41.08
N LYS A 39 -8.36 38.53 39.82
CA LYS A 39 -8.67 37.49 38.83
C LYS A 39 -8.30 36.16 39.50
N PRO A 40 -9.15 35.12 39.50
CA PRO A 40 -8.70 33.79 39.92
C PRO A 40 -7.55 33.42 38.99
N ARG A 41 -6.32 33.52 39.52
CA ARG A 41 -5.11 33.26 38.76
C ARG A 41 -5.06 31.75 38.67
N VAL A 42 -5.54 31.20 37.55
CA VAL A 42 -5.46 29.76 37.27
C VAL A 42 -4.02 29.35 37.49
N ALA A 43 -3.78 28.67 38.60
CA ALA A 43 -2.45 28.33 39.05
C ALA A 43 -2.02 27.09 38.28
N ARG A 44 -1.70 27.27 36.98
CA ARG A 44 -1.00 26.26 36.18
C ARG A 44 0.18 25.81 37.03
N PRO A 45 0.19 24.56 37.53
CA PRO A 45 1.13 24.19 38.58
C PRO A 45 2.53 24.25 37.99
N LYS A 46 3.37 25.13 38.55
CA LYS A 46 4.80 25.08 38.28
C LYS A 46 5.30 23.79 38.91
N ALA A 47 5.58 22.79 38.08
CA ALA A 47 6.22 21.56 38.51
C ALA A 47 7.49 21.90 39.31
N LEU A 48 7.65 21.28 40.47
CA LEU A 48 8.85 21.45 41.30
C LEU A 48 10.04 20.87 40.54
N GLY A 49 10.89 21.75 40.01
CA GLY A 49 11.97 21.38 39.11
C GLY A 49 13.05 20.53 39.78
N ARG A 50 12.89 19.20 39.72
CA ARG A 50 14.02 18.26 39.79
C ARG A 50 14.67 18.21 38.41
N LYS A 51 15.86 18.80 38.30
CA LYS A 51 16.70 18.67 37.09
C LYS A 51 17.04 17.19 36.89
N SER A 52 16.59 16.62 35.77
CA SER A 52 17.04 15.32 35.26
C SER A 52 17.29 15.47 33.76
N SER A 53 18.38 14.90 33.25
CA SER A 53 18.88 15.19 31.91
C SER A 53 18.39 14.18 30.87
N ARG A 54 17.25 14.51 30.24
CA ARG A 54 16.87 14.15 28.86
C ARG A 54 15.77 15.12 28.41
N GLY A 55 15.69 15.41 27.11
CA GLY A 55 14.88 16.52 26.59
C GLY A 55 13.38 16.33 26.86
N ASP A 56 12.76 17.32 27.51
CA ASP A 56 11.33 17.37 27.80
C ASP A 56 10.70 18.56 27.05
N ILE A 57 9.69 18.30 26.22
CA ILE A 57 9.17 19.25 25.23
C ILE A 57 7.95 19.97 25.80
N THR A 58 8.17 20.85 26.79
CA THR A 58 7.08 21.40 27.64
C THR A 58 6.98 22.93 27.71
N GLU A 59 7.51 23.64 26.72
CA GLU A 59 7.16 25.06 26.47
C GLU A 59 6.33 25.21 25.19
N GLY A 60 5.13 25.81 25.29
CA GLY A 60 4.33 26.28 24.15
C GLY A 60 3.22 25.37 23.62
N PHE A 61 3.21 24.06 23.90
CA PHE A 61 2.17 23.16 23.38
C PHE A 61 0.80 23.40 24.03
N ASP A 62 -0.23 23.59 23.19
CA ASP A 62 -1.63 23.42 23.59
C ASP A 62 -1.98 21.92 23.60
N PHE A 63 -2.87 21.51 24.51
CA PHE A 63 -3.37 20.14 24.56
C PHE A 63 -4.32 19.85 23.40
N GLU A 64 -5.02 20.87 22.90
CA GLU A 64 -5.89 20.77 21.71
C GLU A 64 -5.07 20.38 20.46
N ASP A 65 -3.90 21.01 20.28
CA ASP A 65 -2.97 20.71 19.18
C ASP A 65 -2.40 19.29 19.28
N GLN A 66 -2.08 18.82 20.48
CA GLN A 66 -1.59 17.45 20.71
C GLN A 66 -2.68 16.41 20.42
N TYR A 67 -3.93 16.68 20.79
CA TYR A 67 -5.05 15.80 20.48
C TYR A 67 -5.31 15.70 18.96
N SER A 68 -5.30 16.84 18.25
CA SER A 68 -5.44 16.89 16.79
C SER A 68 -4.33 16.11 16.06
N GLN A 69 -3.10 16.18 16.56
CA GLN A 69 -1.97 15.39 16.04
C GLN A 69 -2.13 13.88 16.31
N LEU A 70 -2.59 13.49 17.50
CA LEU A 70 -2.83 12.08 17.85
C LEU A 70 -4.00 11.48 17.04
N GLU A 71 -5.06 12.24 16.79
CA GLU A 71 -6.16 11.82 15.93
C GLU A 71 -5.65 11.56 14.50
N LYS A 72 -4.83 12.45 13.92
CA LYS A 72 -4.22 12.28 12.59
C LYS A 72 -3.20 11.13 12.52
N HIS A 73 -2.35 10.95 13.56
CA HIS A 73 -1.36 9.87 13.62
C HIS A 73 -2.04 8.49 13.60
N THR A 74 -3.06 8.32 14.44
CA THR A 74 -3.81 7.06 14.53
C THR A 74 -4.61 6.74 13.26
N GLU A 75 -5.01 7.76 12.49
CA GLU A 75 -5.58 7.66 11.14
C GLU A 75 -4.54 7.09 10.15
N LYS A 76 -3.42 7.80 9.98
CA LYS A 76 -2.34 7.44 9.03
C LYS A 76 -1.78 6.04 9.25
N GLY A 77 -1.66 5.60 10.50
CA GLY A 77 -1.22 4.24 10.81
C GLY A 77 -2.23 3.15 10.38
N ILE A 78 -3.54 3.46 10.35
CA ILE A 78 -4.57 2.58 9.81
C ILE A 78 -4.60 2.65 8.28
N GLU A 79 -4.43 3.83 7.68
CA GLU A 79 -4.30 4.01 6.22
C GLU A 79 -3.11 3.23 5.66
N HIS A 80 -1.97 3.21 6.36
CA HIS A 80 -0.80 2.39 5.98
C HIS A 80 -1.12 0.89 5.96
N LEU A 81 -1.90 0.41 6.94
CA LEU A 81 -2.34 -0.99 6.97
C LEU A 81 -3.33 -1.30 5.82
N ASP A 82 -4.14 -0.32 5.41
CA ASP A 82 -5.05 -0.38 4.26
C ASP A 82 -4.28 -0.40 2.92
N LYS A 83 -3.26 0.46 2.76
CA LYS A 83 -2.32 0.43 1.62
C LYS A 83 -1.59 -0.91 1.52
N TYR A 84 -1.10 -1.45 2.65
CA TYR A 84 -0.49 -2.79 2.69
C TYR A 84 -1.50 -3.88 2.30
N CYS A 85 -2.76 -3.78 2.71
CA CYS A 85 -3.80 -4.71 2.27
C CYS A 85 -3.98 -4.73 0.75
N HIS A 86 -3.90 -3.57 0.09
CA HIS A 86 -4.02 -3.46 -1.36
C HIS A 86 -2.79 -4.04 -2.07
N PHE A 87 -1.58 -3.75 -1.58
CA PHE A 87 -0.35 -4.39 -2.05
C PHE A 87 -0.42 -5.93 -2.02
N VAL A 88 -0.90 -6.53 -0.90
CA VAL A 88 -0.97 -8.00 -0.79
C VAL A 88 -2.04 -8.61 -1.70
N LYS A 89 -3.19 -7.93 -1.92
CA LYS A 89 -4.19 -8.36 -2.92
C LYS A 89 -3.59 -8.42 -4.32
N GLU A 90 -2.88 -7.37 -4.72
CA GLU A 90 -2.28 -7.31 -6.06
C GLU A 90 -1.16 -8.35 -6.23
N ARG A 91 -0.30 -8.50 -5.21
CA ARG A 91 0.72 -9.55 -5.17
C ARG A 91 0.12 -10.96 -5.28
N GLN A 92 -1.05 -11.18 -4.68
CA GLN A 92 -1.81 -12.44 -4.74
C GLN A 92 -2.45 -12.67 -6.11
N ARG A 93 -2.95 -11.62 -6.78
CA ARG A 93 -3.45 -11.69 -8.16
C ARG A 93 -2.35 -12.17 -9.11
N ILE A 94 -1.15 -11.60 -9.00
CA ILE A 94 0.03 -11.96 -9.81
C ILE A 94 0.41 -13.44 -9.65
N GLU A 95 0.41 -14.00 -8.42
CA GLU A 95 0.65 -15.44 -8.21
C GLU A 95 -0.41 -16.32 -8.89
N SER A 96 -1.68 -15.94 -8.76
CA SER A 96 -2.80 -16.67 -9.37
C SER A 96 -2.73 -16.67 -10.90
N GLU A 97 -2.29 -15.56 -11.50
CA GLU A 97 -2.12 -15.41 -12.95
C GLU A 97 -0.89 -16.18 -13.46
N TYR A 98 0.21 -16.20 -12.70
CA TYR A 98 1.39 -17.02 -12.99
C TYR A 98 1.06 -18.53 -12.96
N ALA A 99 0.43 -19.00 -11.87
CA ALA A 99 0.00 -20.40 -11.74
C ALA A 99 -0.97 -20.82 -12.86
N THR A 100 -1.94 -19.95 -13.19
CA THR A 100 -2.88 -20.15 -14.31
C THR A 100 -2.18 -20.21 -15.66
N SER A 101 -1.14 -19.40 -15.86
CA SER A 101 -0.35 -19.36 -17.10
C SER A 101 0.51 -20.61 -17.26
N LEU A 102 1.14 -21.11 -16.20
CA LEU A 102 1.84 -22.41 -16.20
C LEU A 102 0.86 -23.56 -16.50
N LYS A 103 -0.30 -23.62 -15.85
CA LYS A 103 -1.35 -24.62 -16.14
C LYS A 103 -1.78 -24.61 -17.61
N ARG A 104 -1.92 -23.41 -18.20
CA ARG A 104 -2.25 -23.22 -19.62
C ARG A 104 -1.13 -23.74 -20.53
N LEU A 105 0.12 -23.45 -20.20
CA LEU A 105 1.30 -23.94 -20.91
C LEU A 105 1.34 -25.48 -20.89
N ILE A 106 1.26 -26.10 -19.72
CA ILE A 106 1.28 -27.57 -19.55
C ILE A 106 0.19 -28.23 -20.39
N LYS A 107 -1.05 -27.72 -20.31
CA LYS A 107 -2.21 -28.22 -21.07
C LYS A 107 -2.01 -28.16 -22.59
N ASN A 108 -1.27 -27.17 -23.10
CA ASN A 108 -1.01 -27.03 -24.54
C ASN A 108 -0.01 -28.08 -25.08
N TYR A 109 0.88 -28.58 -24.23
CA TYR A 109 1.95 -29.53 -24.61
C TYR A 109 1.72 -30.99 -24.15
N GLN A 110 0.63 -31.29 -23.43
CA GLN A 110 0.30 -32.67 -23.09
C GLN A 110 -0.02 -33.52 -24.35
N PRO A 111 0.51 -34.75 -24.47
CA PRO A 111 0.23 -35.66 -25.59
C PRO A 111 -1.27 -35.95 -25.76
N LYS A 112 -1.74 -36.02 -27.01
CA LYS A 112 -3.16 -36.26 -27.31
C LYS A 112 -3.45 -37.76 -27.31
N LYS A 113 -4.53 -38.18 -26.64
CA LYS A 113 -4.95 -39.60 -26.46
C LYS A 113 -5.13 -40.45 -27.73
N LYS A 114 -4.96 -39.90 -28.94
CA LYS A 114 -4.95 -40.67 -30.20
C LYS A 114 -3.56 -41.19 -30.61
N GLU A 115 -2.50 -40.71 -29.97
CA GLU A 115 -1.11 -41.11 -30.24
C GLU A 115 -0.61 -42.18 -29.23
N SER A 116 -1.45 -42.61 -28.29
CA SER A 116 -1.06 -43.44 -27.14
C SER A 116 -1.13 -44.97 -27.36
N GLU A 117 -1.37 -45.44 -28.58
CA GLU A 117 -1.17 -46.86 -28.95
C GLU A 117 0.26 -47.14 -29.43
N ASP A 118 1.06 -46.08 -29.64
CA ASP A 118 2.44 -46.20 -30.10
C ASP A 118 3.46 -46.39 -28.96
N VAL A 119 4.49 -47.18 -29.25
CA VAL A 119 5.60 -47.51 -28.35
C VAL A 119 6.23 -46.26 -27.74
N THR A 120 6.15 -46.12 -26.42
CA THR A 120 6.64 -44.93 -25.70
C THR A 120 8.15 -44.91 -25.56
N PHE A 121 8.78 -43.93 -26.23
CA PHE A 121 10.20 -43.63 -26.07
C PHE A 121 10.49 -42.95 -24.72
N SER A 122 11.70 -43.14 -24.20
CA SER A 122 12.16 -42.55 -22.94
C SER A 122 12.13 -41.02 -23.00
N THR A 123 12.55 -40.43 -24.13
CA THR A 123 12.48 -38.98 -24.40
C THR A 123 11.07 -38.41 -24.27
N VAL A 124 10.07 -39.06 -24.87
CA VAL A 124 8.65 -38.66 -24.80
C VAL A 124 8.07 -38.88 -23.40
N THR A 125 8.50 -39.93 -22.71
CA THR A 125 8.05 -40.28 -21.35
C THR A 125 8.59 -39.28 -20.32
N SER A 126 9.89 -38.98 -20.40
CA SER A 126 10.60 -37.95 -19.64
C SER A 126 9.93 -36.58 -19.81
N PHE A 127 9.70 -36.14 -21.06
CA PHE A 127 9.01 -34.87 -21.30
C PHE A 127 7.60 -34.82 -20.69
N ARG A 128 6.83 -35.91 -20.74
CA ARG A 128 5.51 -36.01 -20.08
C ARG A 128 5.62 -35.93 -18.54
N ASN A 129 6.69 -36.47 -17.95
CA ASN A 129 6.95 -36.37 -16.52
C ASN A 129 7.42 -34.95 -16.12
N ILE A 130 8.29 -34.30 -16.91
CA ILE A 130 8.69 -32.89 -16.73
C ILE A 130 7.46 -31.95 -16.76
N LEU A 131 6.51 -32.18 -17.67
CA LEU A 131 5.22 -31.46 -17.69
C LEU A 131 4.35 -31.73 -16.43
N THR A 132 4.58 -32.84 -15.73
CA THR A 132 3.88 -33.19 -14.49
C THR A 132 4.52 -32.51 -13.28
N GLU A 133 5.86 -32.42 -13.23
CA GLU A 133 6.56 -31.66 -12.19
C GLU A 133 6.34 -30.14 -12.32
N LEU A 134 6.27 -29.61 -13.55
CA LEU A 134 5.86 -28.22 -13.79
C LEU A 134 4.42 -27.96 -13.32
N GLN A 135 3.54 -28.97 -13.37
CA GLN A 135 2.19 -28.89 -12.78
C GLN A 135 2.24 -28.88 -11.24
N GLY A 136 3.22 -29.56 -10.63
CA GLY A 136 3.54 -29.46 -9.21
C GLY A 136 3.95 -28.04 -8.81
N ILE A 137 4.88 -27.43 -9.55
CA ILE A 137 5.31 -26.04 -9.35
C ILE A 137 4.13 -25.07 -9.48
N ALA A 138 3.34 -25.18 -10.56
CA ALA A 138 2.15 -24.34 -10.74
C ALA A 138 1.19 -24.39 -9.54
N ASN A 139 0.93 -25.60 -9.03
CA ASN A 139 0.07 -25.82 -7.85
C ASN A 139 0.65 -25.20 -6.56
N GLN A 140 1.98 -25.09 -6.43
CA GLN A 140 2.60 -24.38 -5.31
C GLN A 140 2.38 -22.86 -5.39
N HIS A 141 2.36 -22.28 -6.60
CA HIS A 141 2.07 -20.85 -6.77
C HIS A 141 0.58 -20.51 -6.48
N ASP A 142 -0.37 -21.41 -6.78
CA ASP A 142 -1.74 -21.24 -6.28
C ASP A 142 -1.79 -21.27 -4.74
N LEU A 143 -0.99 -22.11 -4.10
CA LEU A 143 -0.94 -22.22 -2.63
C LEU A 143 -0.32 -20.98 -1.97
N ILE A 144 0.64 -20.32 -2.62
CA ILE A 144 1.07 -18.96 -2.23
C ILE A 144 -0.13 -18.00 -2.33
N ALA A 145 -0.84 -17.98 -3.47
CA ALA A 145 -1.97 -17.07 -3.69
C ALA A 145 -3.09 -17.28 -2.66
N GLU A 146 -3.47 -18.53 -2.39
CA GLU A 146 -4.44 -18.88 -1.35
C GLU A 146 -3.94 -18.46 0.05
N GLY A 147 -2.66 -18.70 0.36
CA GLY A 147 -2.04 -18.29 1.61
C GLY A 147 -2.05 -16.77 1.82
N LEU A 148 -1.71 -15.98 0.79
CA LEU A 148 -1.78 -14.52 0.83
C LEU A 148 -3.23 -14.02 1.00
N MET A 149 -4.18 -14.59 0.26
CA MET A 149 -5.60 -14.24 0.38
C MET A 149 -6.16 -14.56 1.77
N THR A 150 -5.91 -15.77 2.28
CA THR A 150 -6.56 -16.29 3.49
C THR A 150 -5.86 -15.89 4.79
N ARG A 151 -4.53 -15.94 4.85
CA ARG A 151 -3.74 -15.73 6.08
C ARG A 151 -3.21 -14.31 6.24
N VAL A 152 -3.21 -13.51 5.17
CA VAL A 152 -2.76 -12.11 5.20
C VAL A 152 -3.92 -11.17 4.87
N THR A 153 -4.44 -11.15 3.64
CA THR A 153 -5.46 -10.18 3.20
C THR A 153 -6.69 -10.16 4.10
N LYS A 154 -7.33 -11.30 4.37
CA LYS A 154 -8.53 -11.35 5.23
C LYS A 154 -8.26 -10.90 6.68
N GLU A 155 -7.14 -11.33 7.26
CA GLU A 155 -6.76 -10.97 8.63
C GLU A 155 -6.37 -9.49 8.77
N VAL A 156 -5.71 -8.92 7.75
CA VAL A 156 -5.44 -7.49 7.63
C VAL A 156 -6.76 -6.70 7.54
N GLN A 157 -7.71 -7.12 6.69
CA GLN A 157 -9.02 -6.48 6.59
C GLN A 157 -9.81 -6.54 7.92
N ALA A 158 -9.75 -7.66 8.63
CA ALA A 158 -10.36 -7.80 9.96
C ALA A 158 -9.72 -6.85 10.99
N ALA A 159 -8.39 -6.75 11.01
CA ALA A 159 -7.66 -5.83 11.89
C ALA A 159 -7.94 -4.34 11.54
N ILE A 160 -8.07 -3.99 10.26
CA ILE A 160 -8.46 -2.64 9.84
C ILE A 160 -9.86 -2.30 10.39
N ALA A 161 -10.83 -3.21 10.30
CA ALA A 161 -12.17 -2.99 10.84
C ALA A 161 -12.19 -2.88 12.37
N GLU A 162 -11.42 -3.74 13.07
CA GLU A 162 -11.20 -3.70 14.52
C GLU A 162 -10.65 -2.32 14.96
N PHE A 163 -9.53 -1.88 14.38
CA PHE A 163 -8.89 -0.62 14.76
C PHE A 163 -9.70 0.62 14.36
N LYS A 164 -10.39 0.61 13.21
CA LYS A 164 -11.33 1.70 12.82
C LYS A 164 -12.47 1.83 13.84
N ALA A 165 -13.02 0.71 14.34
CA ALA A 165 -14.06 0.71 15.37
C ALA A 165 -13.54 1.12 16.76
N GLU A 166 -12.37 0.62 17.17
CA GLU A 166 -11.76 0.95 18.47
C GLU A 166 -11.34 2.41 18.54
N ARG A 167 -10.63 2.93 17.53
CA ARG A 167 -10.23 4.35 17.42
C ARG A 167 -11.44 5.27 17.56
N LYS A 168 -12.51 4.99 16.81
CA LYS A 168 -13.77 5.75 16.87
C LYS A 168 -14.36 5.80 18.28
N LYS A 169 -14.34 4.68 19.01
CA LYS A 169 -14.84 4.59 20.39
C LYS A 169 -13.96 5.39 21.37
N LEU A 170 -12.64 5.34 21.22
CA LEU A 170 -11.70 6.05 22.10
C LEU A 170 -11.75 7.58 21.90
N LEU A 171 -11.83 8.04 20.65
CA LEU A 171 -12.02 9.48 20.34
C LEU A 171 -13.40 10.00 20.79
N GLN A 172 -14.42 9.13 20.83
CA GLN A 172 -15.72 9.46 21.44
C GLN A 172 -15.66 9.53 22.98
N ASP A 173 -14.87 8.69 23.65
CA ASP A 173 -14.62 8.78 25.11
C ASP A 173 -13.93 10.13 25.43
N ALA A 174 -12.83 10.46 24.74
CA ALA A 174 -12.12 11.74 24.89
C ALA A 174 -13.05 12.96 24.78
N ARG A 175 -13.76 13.09 23.65
CA ARG A 175 -14.72 14.18 23.40
C ARG A 175 -15.85 14.23 24.43
N ALA A 176 -16.26 13.10 24.98
CA ALA A 176 -17.25 13.05 26.06
C ALA A 176 -16.71 13.58 27.40
N LYS A 177 -15.41 13.35 27.72
CA LYS A 177 -14.72 13.89 28.89
C LYS A 177 -14.50 15.41 28.78
N GLU A 178 -14.02 15.88 27.63
CA GLU A 178 -13.85 17.31 27.33
C GLU A 178 -15.18 18.06 27.48
N ALA A 179 -16.25 17.53 26.86
CA ALA A 179 -17.58 18.09 26.99
C ALA A 179 -18.14 18.02 28.43
N ALA A 180 -17.66 17.12 29.30
CA ALA A 180 -18.02 17.08 30.72
C ALA A 180 -17.38 18.24 31.50
N LYS A 181 -16.07 18.43 31.35
CA LYS A 181 -15.33 19.61 31.85
C LYS A 181 -16.04 20.90 31.42
N ASP A 182 -16.34 21.04 30.14
CA ASP A 182 -16.91 22.27 29.59
C ASP A 182 -18.34 22.55 30.03
N ARG A 183 -19.15 21.50 30.28
CA ARG A 183 -20.46 21.66 30.93
C ARG A 183 -20.33 22.16 32.37
N SER A 184 -19.27 21.79 33.09
CA SER A 184 -18.99 22.30 34.44
C SER A 184 -18.58 23.77 34.40
N ILE A 185 -17.59 24.12 33.56
CA ILE A 185 -17.15 25.51 33.34
C ILE A 185 -18.32 26.43 32.98
N LYS A 186 -19.22 26.00 32.07
CA LYS A 186 -20.40 26.78 31.68
C LYS A 186 -21.38 27.03 32.85
N LYS A 187 -21.54 26.10 33.79
CA LYS A 187 -22.34 26.32 35.02
C LYS A 187 -21.67 27.28 36.00
N MET A 188 -20.34 27.18 36.17
CA MET A 188 -19.57 28.11 36.98
C MET A 188 -19.67 29.54 36.43
N ASP A 189 -19.51 29.76 35.12
CA ASP A 189 -19.62 31.10 34.56
C ASP A 189 -21.07 31.65 34.55
N GLN A 190 -22.09 30.79 34.44
CA GLN A 190 -23.49 31.20 34.64
C GLN A 190 -23.76 31.66 36.07
N SER A 191 -23.42 30.86 37.09
CA SER A 191 -23.61 31.21 38.51
C SER A 191 -22.80 32.44 38.91
N ARG A 192 -21.57 32.58 38.38
CA ARG A 192 -20.72 33.78 38.51
C ARG A 192 -21.39 35.04 37.98
N GLU A 193 -22.06 34.95 36.82
CA GLU A 193 -22.77 36.08 36.23
C GLU A 193 -24.04 36.42 37.02
N THR A 194 -24.80 35.42 37.47
CA THR A 194 -25.95 35.65 38.37
C THR A 194 -25.51 36.33 39.68
N TYR A 195 -24.41 35.88 40.28
CA TYR A 195 -23.83 36.56 41.46
C TYR A 195 -23.41 38.00 41.16
N ARG A 196 -22.78 38.27 40.00
CA ARG A 196 -22.43 39.64 39.57
C ARG A 196 -23.67 40.54 39.46
N GLN A 197 -24.77 40.02 38.92
CA GLN A 197 -26.03 40.75 38.79
C GLN A 197 -26.70 41.00 40.15
N ALA A 198 -26.74 39.99 41.03
CA ALA A 198 -27.25 40.14 42.40
C ALA A 198 -26.42 41.14 43.22
N TYR A 199 -25.09 41.12 43.10
CA TYR A 199 -24.18 42.09 43.71
C TYR A 199 -24.50 43.52 43.25
N ASN A 200 -24.65 43.75 41.94
CA ASN A 200 -24.98 45.07 41.41
C ASN A 200 -26.37 45.56 41.89
N ALA A 201 -27.36 44.66 41.94
CA ALA A 201 -28.70 44.98 42.45
C ALA A 201 -28.69 45.35 43.95
N PHE A 202 -27.85 44.68 44.75
CA PHE A 202 -27.61 45.04 46.15
C PHE A 202 -26.98 46.44 46.28
N ILE A 203 -25.93 46.75 45.49
CA ILE A 203 -25.27 48.08 45.55
C ILE A 203 -26.27 49.20 45.24
N THR A 204 -27.10 49.05 44.21
CA THR A 204 -28.15 50.03 43.88
C THR A 204 -29.18 50.17 45.01
N ALA A 205 -29.63 49.06 45.60
CA ALA A 205 -30.59 49.09 46.71
C ALA A 205 -30.00 49.71 47.99
N LYS A 206 -28.70 49.48 48.25
CA LYS A 206 -27.97 50.10 49.35
C LYS A 206 -27.84 51.61 49.16
N GLN A 207 -27.43 52.08 47.98
CA GLN A 207 -27.35 53.51 47.66
C GLN A 207 -28.73 54.20 47.77
N GLN A 208 -29.80 53.50 47.38
CA GLN A 208 -31.17 53.99 47.56
C GLN A 208 -31.58 54.07 49.05
N PHE A 209 -31.17 53.10 49.87
CA PHE A 209 -31.39 53.17 51.32
C PHE A 209 -30.61 54.34 51.94
N GLU A 210 -29.31 54.44 51.70
CA GLU A 210 -28.45 55.52 52.22
C GLU A 210 -28.99 56.91 51.87
N LYS A 211 -29.47 57.12 50.63
CA LYS A 211 -30.09 58.38 50.21
C LYS A 211 -31.42 58.67 50.93
N VAL A 212 -32.26 57.66 51.17
CA VAL A 212 -33.57 57.83 51.83
C VAL A 212 -33.44 57.98 53.35
N ASP A 213 -32.42 57.37 53.96
CA ASP A 213 -32.11 57.47 55.39
C ASP A 213 -31.50 58.84 55.76
N SER A 214 -30.72 59.44 54.84
CA SER A 214 -30.12 60.78 55.01
C SER A 214 -31.07 61.97 54.74
N ASP A 215 -32.23 61.73 54.12
CA ASP A 215 -33.18 62.78 53.75
C ASP A 215 -34.24 62.98 54.87
N LEU A 216 -34.06 64.06 55.64
CA LEU A 216 -34.93 64.44 56.76
C LEU A 216 -36.41 64.67 56.39
N SER A 217 -36.74 64.77 55.09
CA SER A 217 -38.14 64.88 54.64
C SER A 217 -38.85 63.52 54.47
N GLN A 218 -38.11 62.41 54.48
CA GLN A 218 -38.69 61.07 54.26
C GLN A 218 -39.41 60.54 55.52
N SER A 219 -40.54 59.85 55.32
CA SER A 219 -41.23 59.20 56.42
C SER A 219 -40.45 57.97 56.93
N ARG A 220 -40.57 57.67 58.24
CA ARG A 220 -40.04 56.44 58.85
C ARG A 220 -40.50 55.16 58.13
N ALA A 221 -41.68 55.20 57.50
CA ALA A 221 -42.20 54.10 56.67
C ALA A 221 -41.43 53.94 55.35
N GLN A 222 -41.05 55.02 54.68
CA GLN A 222 -40.21 54.98 53.47
C GLN A 222 -38.79 54.48 53.78
N VAL A 223 -38.18 54.98 54.87
CA VAL A 223 -36.88 54.51 55.36
C VAL A 223 -36.91 53.01 55.64
N SER A 224 -37.89 52.54 56.44
CA SER A 224 -38.07 51.12 56.75
C SER A 224 -38.29 50.26 55.50
N LYS A 225 -39.12 50.71 54.54
CA LYS A 225 -39.33 50.03 53.26
C LYS A 225 -38.04 49.92 52.43
N SER A 226 -37.24 50.98 52.37
CA SER A 226 -35.97 50.99 51.65
C SER A 226 -34.94 50.05 52.29
N LYS A 227 -34.85 50.07 53.63
CA LYS A 227 -34.02 49.15 54.42
C LYS A 227 -34.38 47.68 54.18
N ASN A 228 -35.67 47.34 54.20
CA ASN A 228 -36.14 45.98 53.95
C ASN A 228 -35.82 45.50 52.52
N ASN A 229 -35.95 46.37 51.52
CA ASN A 229 -35.54 46.07 50.14
C ASN A 229 -34.02 45.82 50.05
N MET A 230 -33.19 46.66 50.69
CA MET A 230 -31.75 46.45 50.75
C MET A 230 -31.41 45.09 51.39
N MET A 231 -32.01 44.74 52.53
CA MET A 231 -31.77 43.46 53.21
C MET A 231 -32.20 42.25 52.37
N GLN A 232 -33.30 42.34 51.61
CA GLN A 232 -33.71 41.29 50.67
C GLN A 232 -32.70 41.11 49.52
N LYS A 233 -32.08 42.19 49.03
CA LYS A 233 -31.00 42.09 48.02
C LYS A 233 -29.68 41.62 48.62
N ASP A 234 -29.39 41.93 49.88
CA ASP A 234 -28.21 41.47 50.61
C ASP A 234 -28.25 39.93 50.79
N GLN A 235 -29.38 39.39 51.26
CA GLN A 235 -29.58 37.93 51.36
C GLN A 235 -29.45 37.25 50.00
N HIS A 236 -30.17 37.74 48.98
CA HIS A 236 -30.13 37.16 47.64
C HIS A 236 -28.72 37.19 47.00
N ARG A 237 -27.91 38.22 47.30
CA ARG A 237 -26.50 38.25 46.91
C ARG A 237 -25.72 37.11 47.56
N GLU A 238 -25.89 36.89 48.86
CA GLU A 238 -25.20 35.80 49.57
C GLU A 238 -25.65 34.41 49.09
N ASP A 239 -26.94 34.22 48.78
CA ASP A 239 -27.46 32.98 48.19
C ASP A 239 -26.75 32.68 46.85
N CYS A 240 -26.71 33.66 45.93
CA CYS A 240 -26.02 33.52 44.65
C CYS A 240 -24.49 33.38 44.79
N LYS A 241 -23.89 33.99 45.82
CA LYS A 241 -22.46 33.86 46.14
C LYS A 241 -22.12 32.44 46.59
N ASN A 242 -22.96 31.85 47.43
CA ASN A 242 -22.79 30.47 47.91
C ASN A 242 -22.94 29.46 46.77
N GLU A 243 -23.91 29.67 45.88
CA GLU A 243 -24.06 28.87 44.65
C GLU A 243 -22.82 28.99 43.73
N TYR A 244 -22.30 30.20 43.51
CA TYR A 244 -21.07 30.38 42.73
C TYR A 244 -19.85 29.70 43.40
N ILE A 245 -19.72 29.74 44.72
CA ILE A 245 -18.66 29.04 45.45
C ILE A 245 -18.79 27.51 45.30
N LEU A 246 -20.01 26.98 45.32
CA LEU A 246 -20.29 25.56 45.07
C LEU A 246 -19.88 25.14 43.65
N GLN A 247 -20.35 25.85 42.62
CA GLN A 247 -20.01 25.55 41.23
C GLN A 247 -18.50 25.72 40.96
N LEU A 248 -17.86 26.76 41.49
CA LEU A 248 -16.40 26.95 41.41
C LEU A 248 -15.64 25.77 42.04
N THR A 249 -16.07 25.29 43.21
CA THR A 249 -15.43 24.15 43.89
C THR A 249 -15.58 22.87 43.07
N GLN A 250 -16.78 22.61 42.52
CA GLN A 250 -17.02 21.47 41.65
C GLN A 250 -16.23 21.54 40.34
N THR A 251 -16.24 22.68 39.65
CA THR A 251 -15.50 22.86 38.39
C THR A 251 -13.98 22.72 38.57
N ASN A 252 -13.42 23.19 39.70
CA ASN A 252 -12.01 22.96 40.02
C ASN A 252 -11.71 21.45 40.23
N LYS A 253 -12.62 20.69 40.86
CA LYS A 253 -12.50 19.23 40.97
C LYS A 253 -12.57 18.56 39.59
N ASP A 254 -13.60 18.88 38.81
CA ASP A 254 -13.83 18.28 37.48
C ASP A 254 -12.66 18.57 36.54
N GLN A 255 -12.10 19.79 36.57
CA GLN A 255 -10.92 20.16 35.78
C GLN A 255 -9.67 19.40 36.21
N HIS A 256 -9.47 19.17 37.51
CA HIS A 256 -8.36 18.36 38.01
C HIS A 256 -8.53 16.88 37.62
N GLU A 257 -9.71 16.30 37.82
CA GLU A 257 -10.01 14.91 37.45
C GLU A 257 -9.86 14.68 35.93
N HIS A 258 -10.30 15.62 35.11
CA HIS A 258 -10.11 15.61 33.66
C HIS A 258 -8.63 15.54 33.24
N TYR A 259 -7.80 16.49 33.69
CA TYR A 259 -6.40 16.59 33.22
C TYR A 259 -5.43 15.61 33.89
N TYR A 260 -5.70 15.14 35.11
CA TYR A 260 -4.79 14.27 35.87
C TYR A 260 -5.21 12.79 35.89
N THR A 261 -6.46 12.47 35.55
CA THR A 261 -6.99 11.10 35.57
C THR A 261 -7.64 10.69 34.25
N GLU A 262 -8.65 11.44 33.78
CA GLU A 262 -9.50 10.98 32.68
C GLU A 262 -8.80 11.05 31.32
N LEU A 263 -8.28 12.22 30.92
CA LEU A 263 -7.66 12.43 29.61
C LEU A 263 -6.38 11.60 29.43
N PRO A 264 -5.43 11.53 30.40
CA PRO A 264 -4.31 10.60 30.33
C PRO A 264 -4.75 9.14 30.26
N GLY A 265 -5.85 8.79 30.95
CA GLY A 265 -6.45 7.46 30.91
C GLY A 265 -7.09 7.08 29.56
N VAL A 266 -7.50 8.06 28.75
CA VAL A 266 -7.93 7.82 27.35
C VAL A 266 -6.72 7.77 26.42
N PHE A 267 -5.76 8.69 26.55
CA PHE A 267 -4.56 8.73 25.71
C PHE A 267 -3.74 7.44 25.84
N LYS A 268 -3.62 6.87 27.05
CA LYS A 268 -2.97 5.56 27.26
C LYS A 268 -3.65 4.42 26.48
N LYS A 269 -4.98 4.37 26.43
CA LYS A 269 -5.72 3.38 25.61
C LYS A 269 -5.47 3.56 24.12
N ILE A 270 -5.38 4.82 23.67
CA ILE A 270 -5.08 5.15 22.26
C ILE A 270 -3.65 4.69 21.91
N GLN A 271 -2.68 4.93 22.79
CA GLN A 271 -1.31 4.39 22.65
C GLN A 271 -1.30 2.86 22.62
N GLU A 272 -1.98 2.18 23.56
CA GLU A 272 -2.08 0.72 23.61
C GLU A 272 -2.78 0.11 22.38
N MET A 273 -3.63 0.88 21.68
CA MET A 273 -4.21 0.52 20.39
C MET A 273 -3.21 0.72 19.24
N ASP A 274 -2.51 1.86 19.24
CA ASP A 274 -1.51 2.22 18.22
C ASP A 274 -0.33 1.23 18.20
N GLU A 275 0.17 0.86 19.38
CA GLU A 275 1.20 -0.16 19.59
C GLU A 275 0.74 -1.56 19.15
N ARG A 276 -0.49 -1.97 19.50
CA ARG A 276 -1.07 -3.25 19.03
C ARG A 276 -1.18 -3.31 17.51
N ARG A 277 -1.54 -2.20 16.86
CA ARG A 277 -1.58 -2.11 15.39
C ARG A 277 -0.19 -2.28 14.80
N ILE A 278 0.81 -1.58 15.32
CA ILE A 278 2.21 -1.71 14.87
C ILE A 278 2.71 -3.15 15.00
N MET A 279 2.40 -3.82 16.12
CA MET A 279 2.75 -5.23 16.32
C MET A 279 2.02 -6.17 15.33
N LYS A 280 0.70 -6.01 15.12
CA LYS A 280 -0.03 -6.78 14.10
C LYS A 280 0.57 -6.59 12.70
N THR A 281 0.95 -5.36 12.32
CA THR A 281 1.63 -5.08 11.05
C THR A 281 2.95 -5.86 10.92
N SER A 282 3.78 -5.90 11.97
CA SER A 282 5.00 -6.71 12.00
C SER A 282 4.71 -8.20 11.82
N ASP A 283 3.66 -8.72 12.45
CA ASP A 283 3.28 -10.14 12.34
C ASP A 283 2.71 -10.49 10.95
N PHE A 284 1.94 -9.60 10.33
CA PHE A 284 1.49 -9.79 8.94
C PHE A 284 2.66 -9.88 7.95
N TYR A 285 3.72 -9.08 8.13
CA TYR A 285 4.94 -9.19 7.31
C TYR A 285 5.63 -10.55 7.47
N LYS A 286 5.64 -11.13 8.68
CA LYS A 286 6.17 -12.48 8.94
C LYS A 286 5.32 -13.56 8.26
N VAL A 287 3.98 -13.46 8.35
CA VAL A 287 3.06 -14.41 7.71
C VAL A 287 3.15 -14.34 6.18
N TYR A 288 3.25 -13.14 5.61
CA TYR A 288 3.51 -12.93 4.17
C TYR A 288 4.78 -13.66 3.70
N ALA A 289 5.91 -13.45 4.41
CA ALA A 289 7.16 -14.13 4.08
C ALA A 289 7.07 -15.65 4.25
N GLU A 290 6.28 -16.13 5.22
CA GLU A 290 6.10 -17.56 5.46
C GLU A 290 5.23 -18.24 4.39
N CYS A 291 4.22 -17.57 3.82
CA CYS A 291 3.45 -18.10 2.68
C CYS A 291 4.33 -18.40 1.46
N HIS A 292 5.37 -17.60 1.21
CA HIS A 292 6.37 -17.89 0.19
C HIS A 292 7.36 -18.97 0.63
N ARG A 293 7.86 -18.93 1.87
CA ARG A 293 8.86 -19.88 2.38
C ARG A 293 8.34 -21.33 2.42
N SER A 294 7.08 -21.53 2.81
CA SER A 294 6.53 -22.86 3.04
C SER A 294 6.46 -23.76 1.80
N VAL A 295 6.46 -23.19 0.58
CA VAL A 295 6.38 -23.98 -0.67
C VAL A 295 7.74 -24.30 -1.29
N LEU A 296 8.81 -23.59 -0.89
CA LEU A 296 10.15 -23.77 -1.47
C LEU A 296 10.67 -25.22 -1.44
N PRO A 297 10.46 -26.03 -0.38
CA PRO A 297 10.90 -27.43 -0.38
C PRO A 297 10.22 -28.31 -1.43
N ILE A 298 8.97 -28.00 -1.80
CA ILE A 298 8.22 -28.74 -2.82
C ILE A 298 8.63 -28.29 -4.21
N ILE A 299 8.82 -26.99 -4.43
CA ILE A 299 9.35 -26.46 -5.70
C ILE A 299 10.76 -27.01 -5.98
N GLY A 300 11.64 -27.02 -4.97
CA GLY A 300 12.97 -27.64 -5.06
C GLY A 300 12.89 -29.11 -5.49
N LYS A 301 12.05 -29.90 -4.81
CA LYS A 301 11.84 -31.31 -5.18
C LYS A 301 11.36 -31.50 -6.62
N CYS A 302 10.46 -30.65 -7.12
CA CYS A 302 10.02 -30.72 -8.52
C CYS A 302 11.17 -30.44 -9.51
N LEU A 303 12.11 -29.56 -9.17
CA LEU A 303 13.32 -29.29 -9.98
C LEU A 303 14.32 -30.46 -9.93
N ASP A 304 14.46 -31.11 -8.76
CA ASP A 304 15.24 -32.34 -8.61
C ASP A 304 14.65 -33.47 -9.47
N CYS A 305 13.33 -33.66 -9.42
CA CYS A 305 12.60 -34.63 -10.26
C CYS A 305 12.78 -34.34 -11.77
N ILE A 306 12.72 -33.08 -12.21
CA ILE A 306 12.95 -32.71 -13.62
C ILE A 306 14.36 -33.10 -14.08
N THR A 307 15.35 -32.97 -13.19
CA THR A 307 16.74 -33.36 -13.48
C THR A 307 16.85 -34.88 -13.58
N GLN A 308 16.28 -35.63 -12.63
CA GLN A 308 16.25 -37.10 -12.65
C GLN A 308 15.51 -37.65 -13.89
N GLU A 309 14.43 -37.00 -14.32
CA GLU A 309 13.69 -37.38 -15.54
C GLU A 309 14.51 -37.13 -16.81
N ALA A 310 15.37 -36.10 -16.85
CA ALA A 310 16.31 -35.90 -17.96
C ALA A 310 17.43 -36.96 -17.96
N GLU A 311 17.96 -37.34 -16.79
CA GLU A 311 18.93 -38.44 -16.62
C GLU A 311 18.35 -39.83 -16.97
N SER A 312 17.02 -39.99 -16.94
CA SER A 312 16.34 -41.26 -17.27
C SER A 312 16.31 -41.62 -18.76
N VAL A 313 16.69 -40.69 -19.64
CA VAL A 313 16.64 -40.87 -21.10
C VAL A 313 17.67 -41.91 -21.55
N ASN A 314 17.22 -42.91 -22.32
CA ASN A 314 18.02 -44.07 -22.70
C ASN A 314 18.00 -44.30 -24.23
N PRO A 315 19.03 -43.84 -24.96
CA PRO A 315 19.11 -43.97 -26.42
C PRO A 315 19.14 -45.41 -26.93
N GLU A 316 19.80 -46.32 -26.20
CA GLU A 316 19.95 -47.73 -26.57
C GLU A 316 18.62 -48.47 -26.50
N GLU A 317 17.85 -48.26 -25.42
CA GLU A 317 16.53 -48.84 -25.22
C GLU A 317 15.51 -48.29 -26.23
N ASP A 318 15.56 -47.00 -26.53
CA ASP A 318 14.69 -46.41 -27.57
C ASP A 318 15.07 -46.88 -28.97
N SER A 319 16.35 -47.05 -29.26
CA SER A 319 16.81 -47.70 -30.51
C SER A 319 16.33 -49.15 -30.59
N ARG A 320 16.43 -49.91 -29.49
CA ARG A 320 15.93 -51.30 -29.39
C ARG A 320 14.42 -51.37 -29.62
N LYS A 321 13.64 -50.44 -29.05
CA LYS A 321 12.20 -50.29 -29.30
C LYS A 321 11.90 -50.05 -30.79
N VAL A 322 12.65 -49.18 -31.47
CA VAL A 322 12.52 -48.97 -32.93
C VAL A 322 12.80 -50.27 -33.68
N THR A 323 13.91 -50.97 -33.39
CA THR A 323 14.25 -52.24 -34.06
C THR A 323 13.17 -53.31 -33.86
N ILE A 324 12.59 -53.41 -32.67
CA ILE A 324 11.50 -54.36 -32.38
C ILE A 324 10.22 -53.95 -33.13
N LYS A 325 9.83 -52.68 -33.07
CA LYS A 325 8.58 -52.17 -33.68
C LYS A 325 8.56 -52.29 -35.20
N TYR A 326 9.71 -52.11 -35.86
CA TYR A 326 9.84 -52.11 -37.32
C TYR A 326 10.58 -53.34 -37.87
N LYS A 327 10.65 -54.45 -37.09
CA LYS A 327 11.25 -55.70 -37.56
C LYS A 327 10.42 -56.31 -38.71
N SER A 328 10.89 -56.14 -39.94
CA SER A 328 10.18 -56.57 -41.16
C SER A 328 10.03 -58.08 -41.34
N GLY A 329 10.73 -58.90 -40.55
CA GLY A 329 10.81 -60.35 -40.72
C GLY A 329 11.69 -60.82 -41.88
N LEU A 330 12.12 -59.91 -42.76
CA LEU A 330 12.99 -60.21 -43.89
C LEU A 330 14.37 -60.67 -43.41
N VAL A 331 14.81 -61.82 -43.90
CA VAL A 331 16.19 -62.30 -43.81
C VAL A 331 16.99 -61.64 -44.95
N PRO A 332 18.28 -61.29 -44.77
CA PRO A 332 19.14 -60.95 -45.89
C PRO A 332 19.12 -62.05 -46.98
N PRO A 333 19.15 -61.71 -48.28
CA PRO A 333 19.23 -62.72 -49.33
C PRO A 333 20.49 -63.60 -49.17
N ASP A 334 20.36 -64.89 -49.48
CA ASP A 334 21.51 -65.78 -49.66
C ASP A 334 22.41 -65.29 -50.81
N ASP A 335 23.68 -65.71 -50.80
CA ASP A 335 24.62 -65.39 -51.87
C ASP A 335 24.10 -65.86 -53.24
N PHE A 336 24.31 -65.03 -54.27
CA PHE A 336 23.93 -65.36 -55.64
C PHE A 336 24.63 -66.65 -56.10
N GLN A 337 23.86 -67.72 -56.31
CA GLN A 337 24.38 -68.98 -56.79
C GLN A 337 24.96 -68.82 -58.20
N MET A 338 26.06 -69.53 -58.47
CA MET A 338 26.71 -69.50 -59.77
C MET A 338 25.83 -70.22 -60.79
N LEU A 339 25.44 -69.52 -61.86
CA LEU A 339 24.65 -70.08 -62.95
C LEU A 339 25.56 -70.99 -63.80
N ASP A 340 25.61 -72.26 -63.43
CA ASP A 340 26.24 -73.30 -64.24
C ASP A 340 25.39 -73.51 -65.51
N LEU A 341 26.04 -73.39 -66.67
CA LEU A 341 25.42 -73.54 -67.99
C LEU A 341 25.71 -74.90 -68.63
N ASP A 342 26.58 -75.70 -68.02
CA ASP A 342 26.96 -77.04 -68.49
C ASP A 342 26.19 -78.15 -67.74
N GLU A 343 25.56 -77.87 -66.59
CA GLU A 343 24.56 -78.78 -66.00
C GLU A 343 23.24 -78.79 -66.80
N PRO A 344 22.64 -79.97 -67.05
CA PRO A 344 21.30 -80.05 -67.60
C PRO A 344 20.29 -79.55 -66.56
N ALA A 345 19.52 -78.53 -66.93
CA ALA A 345 18.62 -77.79 -66.04
C ALA A 345 17.75 -78.71 -65.16
N LYS A 346 18.02 -78.68 -63.85
CA LYS A 346 17.14 -79.26 -62.83
C LYS A 346 15.95 -78.31 -62.67
N GLU A 347 14.73 -78.85 -62.60
CA GLU A 347 13.54 -78.04 -62.35
C GLU A 347 13.61 -77.49 -60.91
N GLU A 348 13.87 -76.18 -60.77
CA GLU A 348 13.72 -75.46 -59.50
C GLU A 348 12.29 -75.65 -58.99
N PRO A 349 12.08 -76.17 -57.77
CA PRO A 349 10.75 -76.27 -57.20
C PRO A 349 10.24 -74.85 -56.91
N GLU A 350 9.04 -74.53 -57.43
CA GLU A 350 8.40 -73.23 -57.22
C GLU A 350 8.25 -72.94 -55.71
N LYS A 351 9.16 -72.14 -55.15
CA LYS A 351 9.03 -71.64 -53.77
C LYS A 351 7.88 -70.64 -53.76
N GLU A 352 6.79 -71.02 -53.11
CA GLU A 352 5.61 -70.18 -52.95
C GLU A 352 5.99 -68.79 -52.46
N ALA A 353 5.43 -67.76 -53.10
CA ALA A 353 5.57 -66.39 -52.62
C ALA A 353 4.78 -66.25 -51.31
N ASP A 354 5.49 -66.27 -50.18
CA ASP A 354 4.93 -66.22 -48.84
C ASP A 354 4.15 -64.91 -48.63
N ALA A 355 2.84 -64.98 -48.87
CA ALA A 355 1.97 -63.83 -48.92
C ALA A 355 1.70 -63.34 -47.51
N VAL A 356 2.39 -62.25 -47.11
CA VAL A 356 2.15 -61.58 -45.82
C VAL A 356 0.67 -61.27 -45.66
N SER A 357 0.01 -62.04 -44.79
CA SER A 357 -1.43 -62.00 -44.61
C SER A 357 -1.85 -60.68 -43.98
N GLY A 358 -2.47 -59.81 -44.78
CA GLY A 358 -3.10 -58.59 -44.30
C GLY A 358 -4.35 -58.93 -43.49
N ASN A 359 -4.23 -58.99 -42.16
CA ASN A 359 -5.36 -59.23 -41.27
C ASN A 359 -6.47 -58.20 -41.51
N GLY A 360 -7.63 -58.68 -41.97
CA GLY A 360 -8.73 -57.83 -42.43
C GLY A 360 -9.53 -57.19 -41.29
N VAL A 361 -10.00 -55.97 -41.55
CA VAL A 361 -11.06 -55.33 -40.74
C VAL A 361 -12.36 -56.12 -40.92
N PRO A 362 -13.05 -56.54 -39.85
CA PRO A 362 -14.33 -57.23 -39.97
C PRO A 362 -15.44 -56.24 -40.34
N ALA A 363 -16.19 -56.56 -41.41
CA ALA A 363 -17.39 -55.84 -41.80
C ALA A 363 -18.58 -56.81 -41.85
N GLY A 364 -19.56 -56.61 -40.95
CA GLY A 364 -20.76 -57.43 -40.83
C GLY A 364 -22.03 -56.59 -40.83
N ASN A 365 -22.80 -56.70 -41.92
CA ASN A 365 -24.27 -56.70 -42.05
C ASN A 365 -25.12 -56.39 -40.78
N SER A 366 -26.23 -55.62 -40.84
CA SER A 366 -26.95 -55.03 -42.00
C SER A 366 -28.09 -54.08 -41.57
N SER A 367 -28.85 -53.59 -42.56
CA SER A 367 -30.17 -52.91 -42.46
C SER A 367 -30.19 -51.38 -42.26
N GLY A 368 -31.07 -50.69 -43.03
CA GLY A 368 -31.22 -49.23 -43.05
C GLY A 368 -31.65 -48.68 -44.41
N THR A 369 -32.97 -48.49 -44.62
CA THR A 369 -33.58 -48.25 -45.95
C THR A 369 -33.35 -46.85 -46.55
N VAL A 370 -33.31 -46.77 -47.88
CA VAL A 370 -33.05 -45.60 -48.73
C VAL A 370 -34.19 -44.56 -48.77
N THR A 371 -33.85 -43.27 -48.63
CA THR A 371 -34.29 -42.15 -49.51
C THR A 371 -33.21 -41.03 -49.52
N GLY A 372 -33.00 -40.23 -50.57
CA GLY A 372 -33.54 -40.34 -51.94
C GLY A 372 -33.39 -39.13 -52.90
N ARG A 373 -32.19 -38.67 -53.28
CA ARG A 373 -31.93 -37.84 -54.51
C ARG A 373 -30.41 -37.79 -54.83
N ASN A 374 -29.88 -38.31 -55.96
CA ASN A 374 -29.90 -37.81 -57.36
C ASN A 374 -29.26 -36.41 -57.54
N LYS A 375 -28.22 -36.15 -58.36
CA LYS A 375 -27.58 -36.85 -59.52
C LYS A 375 -26.03 -36.69 -59.45
N LYS A 376 -25.18 -37.69 -59.77
CA LYS A 376 -24.58 -38.07 -61.09
C LYS A 376 -23.84 -36.92 -61.83
N ALA A 377 -22.59 -37.07 -62.35
CA ALA A 377 -21.68 -38.24 -62.33
C ALA A 377 -20.18 -37.96 -62.66
N LYS A 378 -19.29 -38.78 -62.06
CA LYS A 378 -18.00 -39.36 -62.54
C LYS A 378 -17.13 -38.64 -63.61
N LYS A 379 -15.91 -38.24 -63.21
CA LYS A 379 -14.56 -38.66 -63.70
C LYS A 379 -13.49 -37.76 -63.04
N GLY A 380 -12.31 -38.19 -62.59
CA GLY A 380 -11.77 -39.53 -62.40
C GLY A 380 -10.56 -39.89 -63.28
N LEU A 381 -9.34 -39.50 -62.89
CA LEU A 381 -8.08 -40.18 -63.27
C LEU A 381 -6.92 -39.88 -62.27
N ARG A 382 -5.70 -40.33 -62.58
CA ARG A 382 -4.55 -40.52 -61.68
C ARG A 382 -3.33 -39.68 -62.09
N SER A 383 -2.27 -39.75 -61.27
CA SER A 383 -0.85 -39.85 -61.67
C SER A 383 -0.06 -38.58 -62.03
N ILE A 384 0.78 -38.14 -61.08
CA ILE A 384 2.26 -38.12 -61.17
C ILE A 384 2.92 -37.62 -62.49
N TRP A 385 3.64 -36.49 -62.34
CA TRP A 385 4.83 -35.99 -63.05
C TRP A 385 4.78 -35.30 -64.44
N SER A 386 5.26 -34.04 -64.41
CA SER A 386 6.23 -33.42 -65.34
C SER A 386 5.82 -33.04 -66.79
N LYS A 387 5.86 -31.72 -67.10
CA LYS A 387 6.87 -31.12 -68.02
C LYS A 387 6.73 -29.59 -68.26
N ASN A 388 7.90 -28.96 -68.43
CA ASN A 388 8.27 -27.81 -69.26
C ASN A 388 7.23 -26.80 -69.82
N TYR A 389 7.42 -25.54 -69.39
CA TYR A 389 7.80 -24.34 -70.20
C TYR A 389 7.01 -23.84 -71.43
N LYS A 390 6.94 -22.49 -71.46
CA LYS A 390 6.63 -21.54 -72.57
C LYS A 390 5.16 -21.33 -72.97
N ALA A 391 4.75 -20.18 -73.51
CA ALA A 391 5.05 -18.75 -73.23
C ALA A 391 4.36 -17.86 -74.30
N VAL A 392 3.53 -16.88 -73.88
CA VAL A 392 2.89 -15.83 -74.70
C VAL A 392 2.54 -14.67 -73.75
N ALA A 393 2.74 -13.37 -74.01
CA ALA A 393 3.63 -12.68 -74.95
C ALA A 393 3.93 -11.22 -74.49
N GLU A 394 5.04 -10.68 -74.97
CA GLU A 394 5.39 -9.29 -75.36
C GLU A 394 4.45 -8.11 -75.00
N GLY A 395 4.94 -6.89 -74.75
CA GLY A 395 6.28 -6.29 -74.88
C GLY A 395 6.25 -4.81 -74.42
N LYS A 396 7.16 -3.87 -74.73
CA LYS A 396 8.45 -3.78 -75.50
C LYS A 396 8.96 -2.33 -75.28
N SER A 397 10.25 -1.93 -75.30
CA SER A 397 11.58 -2.59 -75.22
C SER A 397 12.71 -1.52 -75.31
N MET A 398 13.98 -1.91 -75.07
CA MET A 398 15.26 -1.21 -75.44
C MET A 398 15.82 -0.10 -74.51
N THR A 399 17.15 0.13 -74.33
CA THR A 399 18.40 -0.71 -74.35
C THR A 399 19.54 0.01 -73.51
N PRO A 400 20.89 -0.03 -73.75
CA PRO A 400 21.81 -0.73 -72.81
C PRO A 400 23.14 -0.01 -72.41
N GLN A 401 23.91 -0.56 -71.44
CA GLN A 401 25.38 -0.86 -71.52
C GLN A 401 26.00 -1.25 -70.15
N GLY A 402 27.12 -2.00 -70.17
CA GLY A 402 28.07 -2.10 -69.03
C GLY A 402 28.37 -3.51 -68.45
N THR A 403 29.49 -4.13 -68.84
CA THR A 403 30.16 -5.34 -68.25
C THR A 403 31.64 -5.33 -68.71
N PRO A 404 32.56 -6.22 -68.25
CA PRO A 404 32.48 -7.31 -67.25
C PRO A 404 33.32 -6.93 -65.98
N GLN A 405 34.14 -7.71 -65.25
CA GLN A 405 34.65 -9.10 -65.31
C GLN A 405 35.26 -9.54 -63.96
N GLY A 406 35.30 -10.86 -63.66
CA GLY A 406 36.17 -11.45 -62.62
C GLY A 406 35.68 -12.78 -62.02
N THR A 407 36.48 -13.85 -62.13
CA THR A 407 36.14 -15.26 -61.80
C THR A 407 37.45 -16.09 -61.66
N PRO A 408 37.47 -17.41 -61.30
CA PRO A 408 36.59 -18.23 -60.42
C PRO A 408 37.35 -19.25 -59.50
N GLN A 409 36.60 -20.16 -58.82
CA GLN A 409 36.98 -21.54 -58.40
C GLN A 409 38.06 -21.73 -57.28
N GLY A 410 38.07 -22.85 -56.51
CA GLY A 410 37.19 -24.04 -56.53
C GLY A 410 37.39 -25.03 -55.35
N THR A 411 36.60 -26.11 -55.35
CA THR A 411 36.56 -27.29 -54.41
C THR A 411 37.53 -28.42 -54.87
N PRO A 412 37.76 -29.61 -54.19
CA PRO A 412 36.83 -30.38 -53.32
C PRO A 412 37.38 -31.30 -52.16
N HIS A 413 36.42 -31.94 -51.46
CA HIS A 413 36.40 -33.23 -50.70
C HIS A 413 37.67 -33.98 -50.22
N GLY A 414 37.61 -34.52 -48.97
CA GLY A 414 38.36 -35.73 -48.57
C GLY A 414 38.35 -36.09 -47.06
N THR A 415 37.75 -37.22 -46.68
CA THR A 415 37.96 -38.01 -45.44
C THR A 415 38.65 -39.36 -45.83
N PRO A 416 39.19 -40.25 -44.94
CA PRO A 416 38.77 -40.54 -43.55
C PRO A 416 39.83 -41.08 -42.51
N HIS A 417 39.31 -41.48 -41.34
CA HIS A 417 39.72 -42.59 -40.44
C HIS A 417 40.86 -42.50 -39.39
N SER A 418 40.54 -43.14 -38.23
CA SER A 418 41.39 -43.84 -37.25
C SER A 418 41.94 -43.12 -35.99
N THR A 419 41.80 -43.80 -34.84
CA THR A 419 42.45 -43.54 -33.53
C THR A 419 43.66 -44.48 -33.33
N PRO A 420 44.53 -44.26 -32.31
CA PRO A 420 44.34 -45.03 -31.06
C PRO A 420 44.84 -44.40 -29.73
N ILE A 421 44.15 -44.76 -28.64
CA ILE A 421 44.63 -45.25 -27.31
C ILE A 421 45.97 -44.74 -26.73
N ALA A 422 45.94 -44.16 -25.51
CA ALA A 422 46.69 -44.64 -24.30
C ALA A 422 46.42 -43.82 -23.01
N ASP A 423 46.26 -44.52 -21.88
CA ASP A 423 46.53 -44.27 -20.43
C ASP A 423 46.88 -42.85 -19.89
N ARG A 424 46.65 -42.48 -18.61
CA ARG A 424 46.85 -43.27 -17.36
C ARG A 424 46.26 -42.60 -16.08
N ALA A 425 45.94 -43.42 -15.07
CA ALA A 425 45.75 -43.20 -13.60
C ALA A 425 45.55 -41.76 -13.02
N VAL A 426 44.53 -41.42 -12.21
CA VAL A 426 43.98 -41.99 -10.94
C VAL A 426 44.75 -41.62 -9.65
N SER A 427 44.16 -40.74 -8.82
CA SER A 427 43.91 -40.85 -7.35
C SER A 427 43.64 -39.45 -6.76
N THR A 428 42.58 -39.08 -6.00
CA THR A 428 41.66 -39.67 -4.99
C THR A 428 42.09 -39.58 -3.51
N LYS A 429 41.68 -38.49 -2.83
CA LYS A 429 41.16 -38.37 -1.42
C LYS A 429 41.00 -36.87 -1.10
N ALA A 430 39.92 -36.31 -0.56
CA ALA A 430 38.80 -36.79 0.29
C ALA A 430 39.11 -36.92 1.79
N ALA A 431 38.79 -35.86 2.55
CA ALA A 431 38.30 -35.88 3.94
C ALA A 431 37.68 -34.52 4.30
N SER A 432 36.58 -34.52 5.06
CA SER A 432 35.89 -33.33 5.59
C SER A 432 36.02 -33.26 7.11
N ASN A 433 35.67 -32.13 7.73
CA ASN A 433 34.92 -32.09 8.99
C ASN A 433 34.37 -30.69 9.32
N LEU A 434 33.34 -30.66 10.18
CA LEU A 434 32.59 -29.47 10.60
C LEU A 434 32.94 -29.08 12.05
N SER A 435 32.60 -27.85 12.48
CA SER A 435 31.78 -27.61 13.69
C SER A 435 31.31 -26.15 13.80
N LEU A 436 30.24 -25.91 14.56
CA LEU A 436 29.65 -24.62 14.92
C LEU A 436 30.39 -23.95 16.12
N GLY A 437 30.09 -22.67 16.34
CA GLY A 437 30.26 -21.93 17.61
C GLY A 437 29.37 -20.68 17.65
N GLU A 438 28.78 -20.35 18.80
CA GLU A 438 27.78 -19.28 18.99
C GLU A 438 28.23 -18.17 19.98
N ALA A 439 27.56 -17.00 19.89
CA ALA A 439 27.33 -15.98 20.94
C ALA A 439 28.51 -15.13 21.49
N GLY A 440 28.24 -13.86 21.88
CA GLY A 440 29.12 -13.08 22.77
C GLY A 440 29.14 -11.54 22.61
N TYR A 441 28.10 -10.88 23.13
CA TYR A 441 27.82 -9.46 23.47
C TYR A 441 28.96 -8.49 23.94
N GLU A 442 28.57 -7.19 24.06
CA GLU A 442 29.25 -6.01 24.68
C GLU A 442 30.46 -5.38 23.94
N GLU A 443 30.87 -4.12 24.20
CA GLU A 443 30.21 -2.78 24.28
C GLU A 443 31.34 -1.72 24.36
N GLN A 444 31.24 -0.55 23.71
CA GLN A 444 31.55 0.82 24.23
C GLN A 444 31.72 1.89 23.12
N GLN A 445 31.88 3.14 23.55
CA GLN A 445 31.63 4.37 22.78
C GLN A 445 32.90 5.20 22.57
N GLN A 446 33.07 5.81 21.39
CA GLN A 446 33.62 7.17 21.26
C GLN A 446 33.33 7.77 19.86
N ALA A 447 33.29 9.10 19.77
CA ALA A 447 33.04 9.84 18.54
C ALA A 447 34.16 10.87 18.28
N PRO A 448 34.55 11.11 17.02
CA PRO A 448 35.44 12.20 16.61
C PRO A 448 34.67 13.43 16.10
N GLU A 449 35.37 14.55 15.96
CA GLU A 449 34.85 15.84 15.48
C GLU A 449 34.94 16.00 13.94
N SER A 450 34.59 17.20 13.47
CA SER A 450 34.71 17.74 12.10
C SER A 450 36.07 17.48 11.41
N ASN A 451 36.24 17.59 10.08
CA ASN A 451 35.62 18.54 9.15
C ASN A 451 35.90 18.19 7.66
N GLN A 452 34.97 18.51 6.72
CA GLN A 452 35.18 18.64 5.25
C GLN A 452 35.68 17.39 4.46
N SER A 453 35.35 17.15 3.18
CA SER A 453 34.38 17.75 2.23
C SER A 453 34.24 16.88 0.96
N SER A 454 33.01 16.72 0.43
CA SER A 454 32.64 16.27 -0.94
C SER A 454 33.14 14.89 -1.44
N PRO A 455 32.27 14.07 -2.06
CA PRO A 455 31.99 14.27 -3.49
C PRO A 455 30.51 14.07 -3.90
N SER A 456 30.23 14.27 -5.19
CA SER A 456 28.91 14.16 -5.85
C SER A 456 28.27 12.77 -5.76
N ARG A 457 26.93 12.72 -5.89
CA ARG A 457 26.21 11.51 -6.32
C ARG A 457 24.92 11.83 -7.11
N GLU A 458 24.45 10.83 -7.85
CA GLU A 458 23.30 10.83 -8.77
C GLU A 458 21.94 11.16 -8.11
N PRO A 459 20.92 11.59 -8.89
CA PRO A 459 19.57 11.86 -8.39
C PRO A 459 18.78 10.58 -8.00
N PRO A 460 17.73 10.72 -7.17
CA PRO A 460 16.82 9.62 -6.84
C PRO A 460 15.88 9.26 -8.01
N GLN A 461 15.48 7.99 -8.06
CA GLN A 461 14.34 7.50 -8.87
C GLN A 461 13.12 7.27 -7.95
N ASN A 462 11.94 7.78 -8.33
CA ASN A 462 10.60 7.28 -7.97
C ASN A 462 9.81 6.85 -9.26
N SER A 463 8.71 7.33 -9.89
CA SER A 463 7.76 8.48 -9.96
C SER A 463 7.77 9.34 -11.25
N ASP A 464 6.64 9.34 -11.98
CA ASP A 464 6.41 9.87 -13.33
C ASP A 464 5.07 10.70 -13.45
N THR A 465 4.84 11.78 -14.26
CA THR A 465 3.48 12.36 -14.66
C THR A 465 2.76 13.62 -14.03
N THR A 466 2.19 14.66 -14.71
CA THR A 466 1.39 14.84 -15.96
C THR A 466 1.56 16.18 -16.82
N ASP A 467 0.55 16.76 -17.53
CA ASP A 467 0.55 17.40 -18.90
C ASP A 467 0.15 18.91 -19.23
N VAL A 468 -0.05 19.27 -20.53
CA VAL A 468 -1.08 20.20 -21.14
C VAL A 468 -1.35 21.68 -20.67
N ALA A 469 -1.68 22.57 -21.65
CA ALA A 469 -2.80 23.59 -21.66
C ALA A 469 -2.86 24.36 -23.04
N LEU A 470 -3.94 24.83 -23.70
CA LEU A 470 -5.36 25.22 -23.40
C LEU A 470 -6.32 25.04 -24.64
N SER A 471 -7.67 24.94 -24.49
CA SER A 471 -8.67 25.00 -25.61
C SER A 471 -10.19 25.20 -25.23
N PRO A 472 -11.01 26.05 -25.93
CA PRO A 472 -12.48 26.18 -25.71
C PRO A 472 -13.42 26.41 -26.95
N GLY A 473 -14.77 26.25 -26.85
CA GLY A 473 -15.77 26.84 -27.82
C GLY A 473 -17.27 26.37 -27.90
N GLU A 474 -18.21 27.19 -27.37
CA GLU A 474 -19.66 27.47 -27.72
C GLU A 474 -20.89 26.47 -27.71
N SER A 475 -22.09 27.00 -27.31
CA SER A 475 -23.52 26.55 -27.51
C SER A 475 -24.17 25.47 -26.58
N VAL A 476 -25.49 25.18 -26.44
CA VAL A 476 -26.81 25.55 -27.09
C VAL A 476 -27.99 25.78 -26.06
N THR A 477 -29.29 25.37 -26.28
CA THR A 477 -30.49 25.73 -25.46
C THR A 477 -31.68 24.69 -25.35
N SER A 478 -32.26 24.52 -24.13
CA SER A 478 -33.69 24.35 -23.68
C SER A 478 -34.79 23.52 -24.43
N PRO A 479 -35.93 23.08 -23.79
CA PRO A 479 -36.18 22.62 -22.39
C PRO A 479 -37.18 21.43 -22.17
N VAL A 480 -37.05 20.72 -21.04
CA VAL A 480 -38.07 20.03 -20.16
C VAL A 480 -39.28 19.25 -20.74
N SER A 481 -39.37 17.95 -20.42
CA SER A 481 -40.61 17.28 -19.95
C SER A 481 -40.29 16.02 -19.11
N SER A 482 -41.25 15.57 -18.27
CA SER A 482 -41.02 14.79 -17.04
C SER A 482 -41.19 13.25 -17.12
N ARG A 483 -40.55 12.54 -16.15
CA ARG A 483 -41.00 11.29 -15.47
C ARG A 483 -40.79 9.97 -16.25
N GLN A 484 -40.34 8.85 -15.67
CA GLN A 484 -40.15 8.45 -14.26
C GLN A 484 -38.84 7.63 -14.06
N GLU A 485 -38.31 7.59 -12.83
CA GLU A 485 -37.06 6.90 -12.49
C GLU A 485 -37.20 5.36 -12.46
N SER A 486 -36.16 4.67 -12.92
CA SER A 486 -35.81 3.30 -12.50
C SER A 486 -34.29 3.10 -12.56
N PHE A 487 -33.66 3.06 -11.39
CA PHE A 487 -32.22 3.19 -11.19
C PHE A 487 -31.41 1.99 -11.71
N TYR A 488 -30.66 2.20 -12.80
CA TYR A 488 -29.56 1.35 -13.28
C TYR A 488 -28.54 2.23 -14.03
N GLU A 489 -27.67 2.88 -13.26
CA GLU A 489 -26.44 3.54 -13.71
C GLU A 489 -25.29 2.89 -12.93
N GLY A 490 -24.08 2.71 -13.47
CA GLY A 490 -23.51 3.40 -14.62
C GLY A 490 -22.23 4.05 -14.13
N VAL A 491 -21.17 3.25 -13.98
CA VAL A 491 -19.84 3.77 -13.61
C VAL A 491 -19.24 4.45 -14.82
N GLU A 492 -19.37 5.78 -14.85
CA GLU A 492 -18.48 6.65 -15.60
C GLU A 492 -17.18 6.81 -14.80
N ASP A 493 -16.02 6.85 -15.48
CA ASP A 493 -14.75 7.11 -14.80
C ASP A 493 -14.68 8.59 -14.41
N ASP A 494 -14.61 8.88 -13.11
CA ASP A 494 -14.24 10.20 -12.59
C ASP A 494 -12.77 10.49 -12.94
N PHE A 495 -12.55 11.05 -14.13
CA PHE A 495 -11.23 11.49 -14.60
C PHE A 495 -10.89 12.82 -13.92
N GLU A 496 -10.17 12.77 -12.80
CA GLU A 496 -9.79 13.99 -12.04
C GLU A 496 -8.88 14.90 -12.88
N ASP A 497 -9.27 16.16 -13.06
CA ASP A 497 -8.45 17.20 -13.70
C ASP A 497 -7.20 17.49 -12.84
N LEU A 498 -6.01 17.18 -13.35
CA LEU A 498 -4.74 17.33 -12.64
C LEU A 498 -4.19 18.78 -12.76
N PRO A 499 -3.45 19.29 -11.76
CA PRO A 499 -3.06 20.70 -11.70
C PRO A 499 -1.87 21.05 -12.60
N GLN A 500 -2.08 21.97 -13.55
CA GLN A 500 -1.14 22.35 -14.65
C GLN A 500 -0.04 23.34 -14.24
N VAL A 501 1.21 23.03 -14.61
CA VAL A 501 2.43 23.82 -14.33
C VAL A 501 3.30 23.95 -15.59
N LYS A 502 4.39 24.75 -15.58
CA LYS A 502 5.12 25.11 -16.83
C LYS A 502 6.64 25.01 -16.74
N ALA A 503 7.29 24.45 -17.75
CA ALA A 503 8.74 24.34 -17.83
C ALA A 503 9.44 25.72 -17.94
N LYS A 504 10.19 26.12 -16.92
CA LYS A 504 11.05 27.32 -16.89
C LYS A 504 12.36 27.15 -17.66
N PHE A 505 12.93 25.94 -17.63
CA PHE A 505 14.26 25.62 -18.14
C PHE A 505 14.22 24.30 -18.93
N PRO A 506 15.10 24.11 -19.93
CA PRO A 506 15.17 22.86 -20.64
C PRO A 506 15.88 21.81 -19.78
N PHE A 507 15.42 20.57 -19.86
CA PHE A 507 16.03 19.41 -19.22
C PHE A 507 16.04 18.26 -20.21
N HIS A 508 17.20 17.68 -20.43
CA HIS A 508 17.39 16.55 -21.34
C HIS A 508 17.82 15.34 -20.52
N SER A 509 17.07 14.25 -20.67
CA SER A 509 17.29 12.97 -20.02
C SER A 509 17.76 11.93 -21.02
N GLU A 510 18.69 11.07 -20.61
CA GLU A 510 19.01 9.80 -21.28
C GLU A 510 18.41 8.59 -20.53
N ASP A 511 17.77 8.81 -19.37
CA ASP A 511 17.18 7.79 -18.50
C ASP A 511 15.68 7.58 -18.78
N GLU A 512 15.24 6.32 -18.86
CA GLU A 512 13.84 5.94 -19.16
C GLU A 512 12.80 6.38 -18.11
N ASN A 513 13.23 6.76 -16.90
CA ASN A 513 12.34 7.30 -15.85
C ASN A 513 12.14 8.83 -15.93
N SER A 514 12.91 9.55 -16.76
CA SER A 514 13.02 11.01 -16.71
C SER A 514 12.60 11.65 -18.03
N LEU A 515 11.63 12.58 -17.97
CA LEU A 515 11.04 13.18 -19.15
C LEU A 515 11.88 14.36 -19.63
N SER A 516 12.33 14.31 -20.90
CA SER A 516 12.96 15.48 -21.52
C SER A 516 11.92 16.58 -21.79
N ILE A 517 12.18 17.80 -21.30
CA ILE A 517 11.30 18.97 -21.41
C ILE A 517 12.03 20.19 -22.00
N GLU A 518 11.27 21.04 -22.68
CA GLU A 518 11.75 22.30 -23.27
C GLU A 518 11.05 23.51 -22.65
N VAL A 519 11.70 24.68 -22.70
CA VAL A 519 11.15 25.92 -22.10
C VAL A 519 9.77 26.23 -22.67
N GLY A 520 8.79 26.41 -21.78
CA GLY A 520 7.40 26.69 -22.14
C GLY A 520 6.55 25.46 -22.49
N ASN A 521 7.08 24.24 -22.35
CA ASN A 521 6.23 23.04 -22.20
C ASN A 521 5.31 23.21 -20.99
N VAL A 522 4.11 22.64 -21.03
CA VAL A 522 3.11 22.68 -19.94
C VAL A 522 2.85 21.25 -19.48
N LEU A 523 2.74 21.07 -18.15
CA LEU A 523 2.94 19.83 -17.41
C LEU A 523 2.07 19.83 -16.12
N GLU A 524 1.00 19.05 -16.02
CA GLU A 524 0.21 18.74 -14.81
C GLU A 524 1.03 17.89 -13.81
N VAL A 525 0.44 17.58 -12.64
CA VAL A 525 1.13 16.83 -11.58
C VAL A 525 0.26 15.71 -10.98
N VAL A 526 0.70 14.46 -11.11
CA VAL A 526 0.18 13.25 -10.42
C VAL A 526 0.75 13.13 -9.01
N GLU A 527 1.97 13.62 -8.74
CA GLU A 527 2.57 13.65 -7.40
C GLU A 527 3.54 14.83 -7.27
N GLU A 528 3.24 15.68 -6.28
CA GLU A 528 4.03 16.85 -5.91
C GLU A 528 5.37 16.44 -5.26
N ASP A 529 6.36 17.34 -5.30
CA ASP A 529 7.64 17.17 -4.60
C ASP A 529 7.43 16.95 -3.09
N THR A 530 7.82 15.77 -2.60
CA THR A 530 7.68 15.41 -1.17
C THR A 530 8.84 15.93 -0.31
N GLY A 531 9.82 16.60 -0.91
CA GLY A 531 11.00 17.17 -0.27
C GLY A 531 12.34 16.63 -0.81
N ASP A 532 12.33 15.89 -1.91
CA ASP A 532 13.53 15.38 -2.59
C ASP A 532 13.94 16.19 -3.84
N GLY A 533 13.10 17.14 -4.27
CA GLY A 533 13.41 18.10 -5.33
C GLY A 533 13.02 17.66 -6.74
N TRP A 534 12.20 16.60 -6.85
CA TRP A 534 11.74 16.01 -8.10
C TRP A 534 10.21 15.95 -8.15
N THR A 535 9.65 16.06 -9.36
CA THR A 535 8.20 16.07 -9.58
C THR A 535 7.83 15.18 -10.77
N ARG A 536 6.74 14.43 -10.61
CA ARG A 536 6.08 13.66 -11.66
C ARG A 536 5.60 14.64 -12.77
N VAL A 537 5.97 14.46 -14.07
CA VAL A 537 5.43 15.19 -15.27
C VAL A 537 5.26 14.31 -16.56
N ARG A 538 4.16 14.46 -17.34
CA ARG A 538 3.85 13.81 -18.66
C ARG A 538 4.16 14.76 -19.79
N ARG A 539 4.18 14.21 -21.00
CA ARG A 539 3.61 14.91 -22.15
C ARG A 539 2.82 13.97 -23.07
N GLY A 540 1.50 14.09 -23.10
CA GLY A 540 0.56 13.20 -23.75
C GLY A 540 0.51 11.80 -23.12
N ASP A 541 1.16 10.84 -23.77
CA ASP A 541 1.29 9.44 -23.30
C ASP A 541 2.67 9.18 -22.63
N GLU A 542 3.60 10.14 -22.67
CA GLU A 542 4.98 9.96 -22.16
C GLU A 542 5.03 10.16 -20.63
N GLU A 543 5.31 9.11 -19.85
CA GLU A 543 5.44 9.15 -18.37
C GLU A 543 6.89 9.45 -17.89
N GLY A 544 7.16 10.46 -17.05
CA GLY A 544 8.51 10.65 -16.46
C GLY A 544 8.72 11.77 -15.41
N PHE A 545 9.98 11.98 -15.03
CA PHE A 545 10.46 12.99 -14.06
C PHE A 545 10.98 14.29 -14.65
N VAL A 546 10.89 15.38 -13.87
CA VAL A 546 11.81 16.54 -13.96
C VAL A 546 12.17 17.09 -12.56
N PRO A 547 13.25 17.90 -12.42
CA PRO A 547 13.52 18.63 -11.19
C PRO A 547 12.43 19.67 -10.92
N THR A 548 11.87 19.72 -9.71
CA THR A 548 10.79 20.64 -9.32
C THR A 548 11.16 22.11 -9.52
N SER A 549 12.44 22.44 -9.30
CA SER A 549 13.00 23.77 -9.52
C SER A 549 12.97 24.26 -10.98
N TYR A 550 12.70 23.37 -11.94
CA TYR A 550 12.57 23.68 -13.37
C TYR A 550 11.11 23.97 -13.77
N LEU A 551 10.15 23.89 -12.84
CA LEU A 551 8.72 24.08 -13.07
C LEU A 551 8.22 25.44 -12.55
N ASP A 552 7.13 25.95 -13.14
CA ASP A 552 6.38 27.11 -12.71
C ASP A 552 4.95 26.73 -12.37
N PHE A 553 4.69 26.65 -11.07
CA PHE A 553 3.37 26.47 -10.48
C PHE A 553 2.68 27.86 -10.47
N GLU A 554 2.17 28.29 -11.63
CA GLU A 554 1.36 29.52 -11.71
C GLU A 554 0.16 29.40 -10.75
N SER A 555 -0.08 30.45 -9.94
CA SER A 555 -0.97 30.42 -8.75
C SER A 555 -2.26 31.22 -8.89
#